data_AF-A0A2Z5MTM3-F1
#
_entry.id   AF-A0A2Z5MTM3-F1
#
_cell.length_a   1.000
_cell.length_b   1.000
_cell.length_c   1.000
_cell.angle_alpha   90.00
_cell.angle_beta   90.00
_cell.angle_gamma   90.00
#
_symmetry.space_group_name_H-M   'P 1'
#
loop_
_entity.id
_entity.type
_entity.pdbx_description
1 polymer ?
#
loop_
_entity_poly.entity_id
_entity_poly.type
_entity_poly.pdbx_seq_one_letter_code
_entity_poly.pdbx_strand_id
1 'polypeptide(L)'
;MAVAGIWRPFHLADGSLGYVISMITDNANDYPVMSRMQKPFDEKRPDVMLRSDDWEAWLTTSNVEAARAMLQLYPVDEMVSEPR
;
A
#
# COMPACT_ATOMS: atom_id res chain seq x y z
N MET A 1 -4.76 -8.67 7.48
CA MET A 1 -4.31 -7.35 6.97
C MET A 1 -3.54 -7.61 5.69
N ALA A 2 -3.80 -6.86 4.63
CA ALA A 2 -3.10 -6.97 3.35
C ALA A 2 -2.68 -5.58 2.87
N VAL A 3 -1.50 -5.49 2.28
CA VAL A 3 -0.99 -4.24 1.68
C VAL A 3 -1.23 -4.28 0.18
N ALA A 4 -1.75 -3.19 -0.38
CA ALA A 4 -1.91 -3.05 -1.81
C ALA A 4 -0.54 -3.02 -2.49
N GLY A 5 -0.35 -3.87 -3.50
CA GLY A 5 0.92 -4.00 -4.18
C GLY A 5 0.75 -4.41 -5.63
N ILE A 6 1.73 -4.01 -6.44
CA ILE A 6 1.87 -4.46 -7.83
C ILE A 6 3.11 -5.34 -7.93
N TRP A 7 3.06 -6.31 -8.84
CA TRP A 7 4.19 -7.17 -9.13
C TRP A 7 4.35 -7.35 -10.64
N ARG A 8 5.57 -7.66 -11.06
CA ARG A 8 5.82 -8.12 -12.41
C ARG A 8 6.96 -9.13 -12.45
N PRO A 9 6.94 -10.09 -13.39
CA PRO A 9 8.11 -10.90 -13.67
C PRO A 9 9.23 -10.05 -14.28
N PHE A 10 10.48 -10.44 -14.05
CA PHE A 10 11.65 -9.90 -14.74
C PHE A 10 12.68 -11.01 -14.96
N HIS A 11 13.49 -10.89 -16.02
CA HIS A 11 14.58 -11.83 -16.26
C HIS A 11 15.85 -11.38 -15.53
N LEU A 12 16.45 -12.31 -14.80
CA LEU A 12 17.77 -12.14 -14.20
C LEU A 12 18.86 -12.26 -15.27
N ALA A 13 20.07 -11.83 -14.93
CA ALA A 13 21.21 -11.85 -15.85
C ALA A 13 21.58 -13.27 -16.33
N ASP A 14 21.23 -14.29 -15.56
CA ASP A 14 21.42 -15.72 -15.89
C ASP A 14 20.27 -16.32 -16.69
N GLY A 15 19.26 -15.52 -17.07
CA GLY A 15 18.07 -15.96 -17.81
C GLY A 15 16.98 -16.58 -16.95
N SER A 16 17.17 -16.70 -15.63
CA SER A 16 16.12 -17.18 -14.73
C SER A 16 15.02 -16.14 -14.51
N LEU A 17 13.82 -16.61 -14.15
CA LEU A 17 12.66 -15.75 -13.89
C LEU A 17 12.68 -15.29 -12.42
N GLY A 18 12.78 -13.98 -12.23
CA GLY A 18 12.57 -13.32 -10.96
C GLY A 18 11.24 -12.56 -10.93
N TYR A 19 10.86 -12.06 -9.75
CA TYR A 19 9.71 -11.19 -9.56
C TYR A 19 10.13 -9.95 -8.81
N VAL A 20 9.65 -8.79 -9.25
CA VAL A 20 9.73 -7.54 -8.48
C VAL A 20 8.35 -7.19 -7.98
N ILE A 21 8.29 -6.68 -6.76
CA ILE A 21 7.08 -6.21 -6.11
C ILE A 21 7.30 -4.78 -5.63
N SER A 22 6.25 -3.96 -5.70
CA SER A 22 6.21 -2.63 -5.09
C SER A 22 4.92 -2.49 -4.30
N MET A 23 5.04 -2.00 -3.08
CA MET A 23 3.89 -1.59 -2.28
C MET A 23 3.41 -0.23 -2.77
N ILE A 24 2.09 -0.03 -2.75
CA ILE A 24 1.46 1.23 -3.12
C ILE A 24 1.35 2.09 -1.86
N THR A 25 1.75 3.35 -1.99
CA THR A 25 1.66 4.35 -0.92
C THR A 25 0.74 5.49 -1.35
N ASP A 26 0.13 6.15 -0.36
CA ASP A 26 -0.66 7.36 -0.57
C ASP A 26 -0.22 8.47 0.41
N ASN A 27 -0.54 9.72 0.11
CA ASN A 27 -0.17 10.86 0.95
C ASN A 27 -0.99 10.87 2.25
N ALA A 28 -0.30 10.87 3.39
CA ALA A 28 -0.89 10.91 4.71
C ALA A 28 -0.41 12.09 5.57
N ASN A 29 -0.11 13.24 4.95
CA ASN A 29 0.37 14.42 5.68
C ASN A 29 -0.64 14.91 6.73
N ASP A 30 -1.94 14.72 6.47
CA ASP A 30 -3.02 15.14 7.35
C ASP A 30 -3.36 14.10 8.44
N TYR A 31 -2.65 12.96 8.48
CA TYR A 31 -2.90 11.90 9.45
C TYR A 31 -2.15 12.18 10.77
N PRO A 32 -2.85 12.42 11.90
CA PRO A 32 -2.20 12.86 13.14
C PRO A 32 -1.10 11.91 13.64
N VAL A 33 -1.32 10.59 13.51
CA VAL A 33 -0.34 9.57 13.89
C VAL A 33 0.91 9.58 13.00
N MET A 34 0.76 9.90 11.70
CA MET A 34 1.85 9.89 10.73
C MET A 34 2.83 11.04 10.93
N SER A 35 2.43 12.13 11.60
CA SER A 35 3.35 13.20 12.00
C SER A 35 4.48 12.72 12.91
N ARG A 36 4.25 11.63 13.67
CA ARG A 36 5.20 11.00 14.60
C ARG A 36 5.99 9.84 13.95
N MET A 37 5.61 9.44 12.74
CA MET A 37 6.21 8.36 11.97
C MET A 37 7.02 8.93 10.80
N GLN A 38 7.99 8.16 10.29
CA GLN A 38 8.89 8.61 9.21
C GLN A 38 9.68 9.90 9.58
N LYS A 39 10.58 10.36 8.71
CA LYS A 39 11.42 11.54 9.01
C LYS A 39 10.57 12.81 9.16
N PRO A 40 10.89 13.71 10.12
CA PRO A 40 10.25 15.01 10.18
C PRO A 40 10.44 15.80 8.88
N PHE A 41 9.43 16.58 8.48
CA PHE A 41 9.41 17.44 7.29
C PHE A 41 9.42 16.74 5.92
N ASP A 42 9.56 15.42 5.87
CA ASP A 42 9.32 14.64 4.65
C ASP A 42 7.81 14.38 4.45
N GLU A 43 7.39 14.28 3.18
CA GLU A 43 6.04 13.83 2.82
C GLU A 43 5.77 12.46 3.43
N LYS A 44 4.62 12.31 4.09
CA LYS A 44 4.21 11.06 4.73
C LYS A 44 3.55 10.16 3.70
N ARG A 45 4.16 9.00 3.45
CA ARG A 45 3.68 8.02 2.46
C ARG A 45 3.62 6.62 3.09
N PRO A 46 2.63 6.34 3.97
CA PRO A 46 2.42 4.98 4.46
C PRO A 46 1.94 4.05 3.33
N ASP A 47 2.11 2.75 3.54
CA ASP A 47 1.56 1.74 2.65
C ASP A 47 0.02 1.71 2.77
N VAL A 48 -0.64 1.53 1.63
CA VAL A 48 -2.10 1.41 1.56
C VAL A 48 -2.53 0.02 2.03
N MET A 49 -3.38 -0.03 3.07
CA MET A 49 -3.95 -1.27 3.59
C MET A 49 -5.31 -1.55 2.95
N LEU A 50 -5.49 -2.75 2.40
CA LEU A 50 -6.75 -3.18 1.78
C LEU A 50 -7.75 -3.64 2.83
N ARG A 51 -9.03 -3.27 2.67
CA ARG A 51 -10.15 -3.87 3.41
C ARG A 51 -10.28 -5.34 3.07
N SER A 52 -10.67 -6.16 4.05
CA SER A 52 -10.85 -7.61 3.85
C SER A 52 -11.77 -7.94 2.69
N ASP A 53 -12.81 -7.15 2.53
CA ASP A 53 -13.88 -7.38 1.55
C ASP A 53 -13.41 -7.03 0.12
N ASP A 54 -12.32 -6.26 -0.01
CA ASP A 54 -11.75 -5.85 -1.29
C ASP A 54 -10.63 -6.77 -1.80
N TRP A 55 -10.19 -7.77 -1.02
CA TRP A 55 -9.02 -8.59 -1.39
C TRP A 55 -9.21 -9.34 -2.71
N GLU A 56 -10.35 -10.01 -2.88
CA GLU A 56 -10.63 -10.76 -4.11
C GLU A 56 -10.74 -9.82 -5.31
N ALA A 57 -11.42 -8.69 -5.12
CA ALA A 57 -11.60 -7.70 -6.16
C ALA A 57 -10.25 -7.06 -6.56
N TRP A 58 -9.37 -6.78 -5.60
CA TRP A 58 -8.01 -6.28 -5.84
C TRP A 58 -7.18 -7.23 -6.71
N LEU A 59 -7.30 -8.54 -6.47
CA LEU A 59 -6.52 -9.56 -7.19
C LEU A 59 -7.05 -9.88 -8.59
N THR A 60 -8.34 -9.68 -8.84
CA THR A 60 -9.00 -10.17 -10.06
C THR A 60 -9.54 -9.08 -10.98
N THR A 61 -9.70 -7.85 -10.48
CA THR A 61 -10.31 -6.78 -11.28
C THR A 61 -9.43 -6.38 -12.46
N SER A 62 -10.04 -6.28 -13.64
CA SER A 62 -9.45 -5.62 -14.80
C SER A 62 -9.88 -4.15 -14.93
N ASN A 63 -10.74 -3.67 -14.02
CA ASN A 63 -11.23 -2.29 -14.00
C ASN A 63 -10.30 -1.42 -13.16
N VAL A 64 -9.55 -0.55 -13.84
CA VAL A 64 -8.57 0.36 -13.22
C VAL A 64 -9.21 1.35 -12.27
N GLU A 65 -10.41 1.87 -12.57
CA GLU A 65 -11.09 2.82 -11.70
C GLU A 65 -11.61 2.15 -10.42
N ALA A 66 -12.07 0.90 -10.52
CA ALA A 66 -12.43 0.11 -9.34
C ALA A 66 -11.20 -0.17 -8.45
N ALA A 67 -10.07 -0.56 -9.05
CA ALA A 67 -8.82 -0.74 -8.31
C ALA A 67 -8.35 0.57 -7.64
N ARG A 68 -8.45 1.71 -8.34
CA ARG A 68 -8.11 3.03 -7.78
C ARG A 68 -8.98 3.40 -6.58
N ALA A 69 -10.27 3.06 -6.63
CA ALA A 69 -11.19 3.33 -5.52
C ALA A 69 -10.86 2.55 -4.24
N MET A 70 -10.18 1.40 -4.35
CA MET A 70 -9.69 0.62 -3.19
C MET A 70 -8.43 1.23 -2.56
N LEU A 71 -7.73 2.11 -3.28
CA LEU A 71 -6.50 2.74 -2.81
C LEU A 71 -6.82 3.94 -1.93
N GLN A 72 -7.26 3.65 -0.70
CA GLN A 72 -7.58 4.63 0.32
C GLN A 72 -6.75 4.37 1.57
N LEU A 73 -6.35 5.44 2.26
CA LEU A 73 -5.70 5.31 3.56
C LEU A 73 -6.65 4.65 4.59
N TYR A 74 -6.08 3.81 5.44
CA TYR A 74 -6.82 3.11 6.48
C TYR A 74 -7.34 4.12 7.52
N PRO A 75 -8.61 4.07 7.96
CA PRO A 75 -9.14 5.08 8.87
C PRO A 75 -8.39 5.13 10.19
N VAL A 76 -8.08 6.35 10.64
CA VAL A 76 -7.27 6.62 11.83
C VAL A 76 -7.90 6.03 13.09
N ASP A 77 -9.22 6.03 13.19
CA ASP A 77 -9.99 5.50 14.31
C ASP A 77 -9.98 3.97 14.40
N GLU A 78 -9.61 3.28 13.32
CA GLU A 78 -9.43 1.83 13.28
C GLU A 78 -7.95 1.41 13.44
N MET A 79 -7.03 2.37 13.62
CA MET A 79 -5.61 2.11 13.79
C MET A 79 -5.22 2.11 15.28
N VAL A 80 -4.44 1.11 15.67
CA VAL A 80 -3.73 1.11 16.96
C VAL A 80 -2.25 1.34 16.70
N SER A 81 -1.66 2.32 17.39
CA SER A 81 -0.23 2.61 17.33
C SER A 81 0.36 2.64 18.73
N GLU A 82 1.49 1.96 18.93
CA GLU A 82 2.26 1.99 20.17
C GLU A 82 3.69 2.48 19.90
N PRO A 83 4.34 3.17 20.87
CA PRO A 83 5.77 3.43 20.81
C PRO A 83 6.56 2.13 20.73
N ARG A 84 7.72 2.17 20.07
CA ARG A 84 8.69 1.07 20.12
C ARG A 84 9.49 1.07 21.42
#